data_AF-A0A1I2RAC8-F1
#
_entry.id   AF-A0A1I2RAC8-F1
#
_cell.length_a   1.000
_cell.length_b   1.000
_cell.length_c   1.000
_cell.angle_alpha   90.00
_cell.angle_beta   90.00
_cell.angle_gamma   90.00
#
_symmetry.space_group_name_H-M   'P 1'
#
loop_
_entity.id
_entity.type
_entity.pdbx_description
1 polymer ?
#
loop_
_entity_poly.entity_id
_entity_poly.type
_entity_poly.pdbx_seq_one_letter_code
_entity_poly.pdbx_strand_id
1 'polypeptide(L)'
;MQYVSRTPQAALAPFVRHLGYAEGNAGSGRERALPTGVPQLLVNLAEDRFRVYDGAGDARPATFVGGAALSGPRSHVQVIDTADQRETVWVAFRPGGAAAFFAGPAGRAGEQLLGLDVLWGANAGADLRERLAAAPTPGAKLDLVEQVLLRRAVRPLRADPGLAFAVGELHRGRPVAQVAEHCGLTGRAFTRRFTDNVGLTPKRFARVRRFQRALAAIPHDRPVDWAEIAHRTGYFDQAHFVKEFRAFTGLVPSAYRPRSATTRNHVPLG
;
A
#
# COMPACT_ATOMS: atom_id res chain seq x y z
N MET A 1 6.27 7.51 22.50
CA MET A 1 5.79 7.22 21.13
C MET A 1 6.60 8.07 20.18
N GLN A 2 7.40 7.45 19.32
CA GLN A 2 8.23 8.13 18.35
C GLN A 2 7.65 7.92 16.95
N TYR A 3 7.53 8.99 16.18
CA TYR A 3 7.04 8.93 14.80
C TYR A 3 7.87 9.88 13.96
N VAL A 4 8.50 9.36 12.92
CA VAL A 4 9.31 10.14 11.96
C VAL A 4 8.88 9.74 10.57
N SER A 5 8.54 10.72 9.73
CA SER A 5 8.22 10.50 8.32
C SER A 5 8.89 11.59 7.50
N ARG A 6 9.50 11.24 6.37
CA ARG A 6 10.13 12.20 5.46
C ARG A 6 9.91 11.87 3.99
N THR A 7 10.04 12.89 3.17
CA THR A 7 10.19 12.73 1.72
C THR A 7 11.55 12.09 1.42
N PRO A 8 11.63 11.18 0.43
CA PRO A 8 12.90 10.58 0.05
C PRO A 8 13.84 11.58 -0.64
N GLN A 9 15.11 11.22 -0.74
CA GLN A 9 16.09 11.93 -1.54
C GLN A 9 15.69 11.98 -3.03
N ALA A 10 16.22 12.97 -3.75
CA ALA A 10 15.80 13.30 -5.12
C ALA A 10 15.80 12.10 -6.09
N ALA A 11 16.81 11.23 -6.00
CA ALA A 11 16.93 10.04 -6.85
C ALA A 11 15.79 9.02 -6.64
N LEU A 12 15.19 8.97 -5.44
CA LEU A 12 14.12 8.05 -5.09
C LEU A 12 12.72 8.69 -5.18
N ALA A 13 12.62 10.01 -5.21
CA ALA A 13 11.34 10.75 -5.22
C ALA A 13 10.34 10.35 -6.34
N PRO A 14 10.77 9.93 -7.55
CA PRO A 14 9.84 9.42 -8.57
C PRO A 14 9.22 8.05 -8.24
N PHE A 15 9.83 7.28 -7.33
CA PHE A 15 9.46 5.89 -7.04
C PHE A 15 8.90 5.72 -5.62
N VAL A 16 9.42 6.48 -4.67
CA VAL A 16 9.03 6.47 -3.26
C VAL A 16 8.22 7.73 -2.97
N ARG A 17 7.07 7.58 -2.32
CA ARG A 17 6.24 8.71 -1.89
C ARG A 17 6.79 9.30 -0.59
N HIS A 18 7.04 8.44 0.40
CA HIS A 18 7.63 8.78 1.68
C HIS A 18 8.14 7.50 2.34
N LEU A 19 9.00 7.67 3.34
CA LEU A 19 9.45 6.63 4.24
C LEU A 19 9.28 7.11 5.67
N GLY A 20 9.14 6.17 6.59
CA GLY A 20 8.96 6.51 7.99
C GLY A 20 9.35 5.41 8.95
N TYR A 21 9.40 5.83 10.21
CA TYR A 21 9.65 5.02 11.38
C TYR A 21 8.58 5.35 12.41
N ALA A 22 8.07 4.33 13.08
CA ALA A 22 7.17 4.48 14.19
C ALA A 22 7.53 3.47 15.28
N GLU A 23 7.50 3.95 16.51
CA GLU A 23 7.66 3.14 17.72
C GLU A 23 6.64 3.57 18.76
N GLY A 24 5.88 2.62 19.24
CA GLY A 24 4.93 2.86 20.31
C GLY A 24 3.92 1.75 20.45
N ASN A 25 3.11 1.88 21.50
CA ASN A 25 2.06 0.93 21.77
C ASN A 25 0.85 1.25 20.89
N ALA A 26 0.78 0.62 19.72
CA ALA A 26 -0.34 0.75 18.80
C ALA A 26 -1.66 0.14 19.35
N GLY A 27 -1.73 -0.22 20.65
CA GLY A 27 -2.72 -1.14 21.18
C GLY A 27 -2.41 -2.57 20.71
N SER A 28 -2.84 -3.58 21.48
CA SER A 28 -2.78 -4.98 21.04
C SER A 28 -4.11 -5.37 20.43
N GLY A 29 -4.13 -5.67 19.14
CA GLY A 29 -5.34 -6.10 18.46
C GLY A 29 -5.11 -6.43 16.99
N ARG A 30 -6.17 -6.91 16.34
CA ARG A 30 -6.17 -7.10 14.90
C ARG A 30 -6.95 -5.97 14.24
N GLU A 31 -6.55 -5.56 13.06
CA GLU A 31 -7.23 -4.52 12.29
C GLU A 31 -7.46 -5.00 10.87
N ARG A 32 -8.52 -4.49 10.23
CA ARG A 32 -8.65 -4.52 8.78
C ARG A 32 -7.78 -3.42 8.18
N ALA A 33 -6.80 -3.80 7.38
CA ALA A 33 -6.04 -2.94 6.50
C ALA A 33 -6.74 -2.84 5.14
N LEU A 34 -7.32 -1.66 4.85
CA LEU A 34 -8.06 -1.40 3.63
C LEU A 34 -7.14 -1.22 2.41
N PRO A 35 -7.59 -1.57 1.20
CA PRO A 35 -6.75 -1.54 0.01
C PRO A 35 -6.45 -0.11 -0.43
N THR A 36 -5.16 0.23 -0.49
CA THR A 36 -4.65 1.52 -0.98
C THR A 36 -4.23 1.48 -2.45
N GLY A 37 -4.03 0.28 -3.00
CA GLY A 37 -3.59 0.04 -4.37
C GLY A 37 -2.13 0.42 -4.62
N VAL A 38 -1.34 0.58 -3.56
CA VAL A 38 0.10 0.90 -3.66
C VAL A 38 0.93 -0.08 -2.85
N PRO A 39 2.12 -0.49 -3.35
CA PRO A 39 3.01 -1.36 -2.61
C PRO A 39 3.65 -0.62 -1.41
N GLN A 40 4.00 -1.38 -0.37
CA GLN A 40 4.72 -0.89 0.79
C GLN A 40 5.81 -1.89 1.21
N LEU A 41 7.04 -1.41 1.43
CA LEU A 41 8.04 -2.18 2.15
C LEU A 41 7.82 -1.96 3.65
N LEU A 42 7.86 -3.04 4.43
CA LEU A 42 7.69 -3.01 5.88
C LEU A 42 8.84 -3.80 6.52
N VAL A 43 9.41 -3.25 7.58
CA VAL A 43 10.39 -3.94 8.43
C VAL A 43 9.92 -3.87 9.86
N ASN A 44 9.52 -5.02 10.41
CA ASN A 44 9.22 -5.20 11.82
C ASN A 44 10.54 -5.26 12.60
N LEU A 45 10.74 -4.31 13.50
CA LEU A 45 11.93 -4.26 14.36
C LEU A 45 11.64 -4.91 15.73
N ALA A 46 10.38 -4.96 16.15
CA ALA A 46 9.98 -5.59 17.41
C ALA A 46 10.06 -7.13 17.38
N GLU A 47 9.75 -7.75 16.24
CA GLU A 47 9.90 -9.20 16.00
C GLU A 47 10.62 -9.46 14.66
N ASP A 48 11.03 -10.69 14.42
CA ASP A 48 11.71 -11.15 13.21
C ASP A 48 10.74 -11.68 12.12
N ARG A 49 9.44 -11.45 12.30
CA ARG A 49 8.38 -11.95 11.41
C ARG A 49 7.12 -11.09 11.43
N PHE A 50 6.27 -11.31 10.42
CA PHE A 50 4.90 -10.81 10.30
C PHE A 50 3.91 -11.97 10.40
N ARG A 51 2.77 -11.72 11.02
CA ARG A 51 1.61 -12.62 11.10
C ARG A 51 0.72 -12.40 9.88
N VAL A 52 0.33 -13.49 9.21
CA VAL A 52 -0.58 -13.45 8.05
C VAL A 52 -1.83 -14.25 8.37
N TYR A 53 -2.99 -13.63 8.10
CA TYR A 53 -4.32 -14.19 8.35
C TYR A 53 -5.07 -14.34 7.03
N ASP A 54 -5.90 -15.37 6.90
CA ASP A 54 -6.73 -15.57 5.70
C ASP A 54 -8.02 -14.75 5.76
N GLY A 55 -8.55 -14.50 6.97
CA GLY A 55 -9.78 -13.76 7.17
C GLY A 55 -9.92 -13.07 8.54
N ALA A 56 -10.92 -12.18 8.62
CA ALA A 56 -11.22 -11.40 9.83
C ALA A 56 -11.73 -12.24 11.02
N GLY A 57 -12.22 -13.45 10.77
CA GLY A 57 -12.69 -14.38 11.81
C GLY A 57 -11.56 -15.15 12.50
N ASP A 58 -10.35 -15.15 11.94
CA ASP A 58 -9.31 -16.09 12.33
C ASP A 58 -8.60 -15.65 13.61
N ALA A 59 -8.81 -16.38 14.72
CA ALA A 59 -8.19 -16.05 16.00
C ALA A 59 -6.66 -16.23 16.01
N ARG A 60 -6.09 -16.95 15.03
CA ARG A 60 -4.66 -17.26 14.93
C ARG A 60 -4.16 -17.00 13.50
N PRO A 61 -2.88 -16.63 13.33
CA PRO A 61 -2.31 -16.48 11.99
C PRO A 61 -2.27 -17.83 11.27
N ALA A 62 -2.57 -17.81 9.97
CA ALA A 62 -2.46 -18.96 9.08
C ALA A 62 -1.00 -19.25 8.72
N THR A 63 -0.20 -18.21 8.50
CA THR A 63 1.23 -18.31 8.15
C THR A 63 2.04 -17.15 8.73
N PHE A 64 3.36 -17.23 8.58
CA PHE A 64 4.31 -16.18 8.95
C PHE A 64 5.21 -15.83 7.77
N VAL A 65 5.62 -14.57 7.69
CA VAL A 65 6.59 -14.04 6.72
C VAL A 65 7.75 -13.41 7.48
N GLY A 66 8.98 -13.46 6.96
CA GLY A 66 10.14 -12.83 7.61
C GLY A 66 9.94 -11.33 7.88
N GLY A 67 10.60 -10.82 8.91
CA GLY A 67 10.40 -9.48 9.50
C GLY A 67 10.76 -8.30 8.62
N ALA A 68 11.19 -8.55 7.39
CA ALA A 68 11.27 -7.54 6.33
C ALA A 68 10.55 -8.07 5.09
N ALA A 69 9.53 -7.35 4.63
CA ALA A 69 8.64 -7.84 3.59
C ALA A 69 8.11 -6.71 2.70
N LEU A 70 7.79 -7.06 1.45
CA LEU A 70 7.05 -6.21 0.53
C LEU A 70 5.58 -6.63 0.55
N SER A 71 4.72 -5.69 0.93
CA SER A 71 3.29 -5.80 0.71
C SER A 71 2.96 -5.25 -0.68
N GLY A 72 2.37 -6.07 -1.52
CA GLY A 72 2.01 -5.71 -2.88
C GLY A 72 0.83 -4.71 -2.97
N PRO A 73 0.53 -4.19 -4.17
CA PRO A 73 -0.58 -3.28 -4.41
C PRO A 73 -1.92 -4.01 -4.32
N ARG A 74 -2.58 -3.92 -3.15
CA ARG A 74 -3.82 -4.67 -2.88
C ARG A 74 -5.08 -4.01 -3.43
N SER A 75 -6.03 -4.84 -3.84
CA SER A 75 -7.40 -4.47 -4.21
C SER A 75 -8.47 -5.15 -3.34
N HIS A 76 -8.08 -5.71 -2.20
CA HIS A 76 -8.96 -6.33 -1.22
C HIS A 76 -8.51 -5.99 0.21
N VAL A 77 -9.43 -6.14 1.16
CA VAL A 77 -9.14 -5.97 2.60
C VAL A 77 -8.27 -7.11 3.10
N GLN A 78 -7.35 -6.81 4.02
CA GLN A 78 -6.57 -7.81 4.74
C GLN A 78 -6.63 -7.56 6.23
N VAL A 79 -6.33 -8.59 7.01
CA VAL A 79 -6.17 -8.49 8.46
C VAL A 79 -4.69 -8.34 8.78
N ILE A 80 -4.39 -7.37 9.63
CA ILE A 80 -3.05 -7.15 10.19
C ILE A 80 -3.12 -7.26 11.70
N ASP A 81 -1.98 -7.61 12.31
CA ASP A 81 -1.81 -7.57 13.76
C ASP A 81 -1.01 -6.31 14.13
N THR A 82 -1.53 -5.49 15.04
CA THR A 82 -0.82 -4.29 15.50
C THR A 82 0.42 -4.61 16.32
N ALA A 83 0.56 -5.85 16.82
CA ALA A 83 1.78 -6.34 17.45
C ALA A 83 2.96 -6.32 16.48
N ASP A 84 2.73 -6.57 15.19
CA ASP A 84 3.76 -6.50 14.15
C ASP A 84 4.22 -5.06 13.84
N GLN A 85 3.52 -4.06 14.40
CA GLN A 85 3.72 -2.63 14.13
C GLN A 85 4.19 -1.83 15.35
N ARG A 86 4.65 -2.52 16.42
CA ARG A 86 5.12 -1.88 17.66
C ARG A 86 6.37 -1.05 17.44
N GLU A 87 7.26 -1.52 16.59
CA GLU A 87 8.42 -0.79 16.10
C GLU A 87 8.61 -1.16 14.62
N THR A 88 8.48 -0.20 13.72
CA THR A 88 8.47 -0.48 12.28
C THR A 88 9.10 0.63 11.48
N VAL A 89 9.88 0.23 10.48
CA VAL A 89 10.31 1.09 9.37
C VAL A 89 9.48 0.73 8.15
N TRP A 90 9.00 1.73 7.40
CA TRP A 90 8.27 1.49 6.15
C TRP A 90 8.72 2.39 5.01
N VAL A 91 8.46 1.92 3.78
CA VAL A 91 8.57 2.68 2.54
C VAL A 91 7.24 2.61 1.83
N ALA A 92 6.61 3.76 1.60
CA ALA A 92 5.42 3.85 0.77
C ALA A 92 5.83 4.17 -0.67
N PHE A 93 5.63 3.22 -1.59
CA PHE A 93 5.93 3.44 -3.00
C PHE A 93 4.84 4.27 -3.68
N ARG A 94 5.23 4.98 -4.74
CA ARG A 94 4.29 5.50 -5.74
C ARG A 94 3.75 4.31 -6.57
N PRO A 95 2.56 4.41 -7.17
CA PRO A 95 2.10 3.40 -8.14
C PRO A 95 3.16 3.22 -9.25
N GLY A 96 3.61 1.98 -9.48
CA GLY A 96 4.72 1.71 -10.40
C GLY A 96 6.12 1.79 -9.80
N GLY A 97 6.27 2.42 -8.64
CA GLY A 97 7.57 2.74 -8.05
C GLY A 97 8.38 1.52 -7.58
N ALA A 98 7.70 0.51 -7.02
CA ALA A 98 8.35 -0.70 -6.53
C ALA A 98 9.05 -1.50 -7.64
N ALA A 99 8.58 -1.42 -8.88
CA ALA A 99 9.16 -2.15 -10.02
C ALA A 99 10.62 -1.74 -10.33
N ALA A 100 11.09 -0.61 -9.80
CA ALA A 100 12.50 -0.21 -9.89
C ALA A 100 13.43 -1.03 -8.99
N PHE A 101 12.93 -1.61 -7.91
CA PHE A 101 13.71 -2.30 -6.87
C PHE A 101 13.41 -3.80 -6.77
N PHE A 102 12.34 -4.26 -7.41
CA PHE A 102 11.88 -5.64 -7.36
C PHE A 102 11.52 -6.12 -8.77
N ALA A 103 12.03 -7.28 -9.16
CA ALA A 103 11.78 -7.85 -10.49
C ALA A 103 10.35 -8.41 -10.63
N GLY A 104 9.76 -8.31 -11.84
CA GLY A 104 8.41 -8.79 -12.16
C GLY A 104 7.28 -7.77 -11.91
N PRO A 105 6.01 -8.11 -12.23
CA PRO A 105 4.96 -7.14 -12.59
C PRO A 105 4.65 -5.99 -11.60
N ALA A 106 4.91 -6.14 -10.31
CA ALA A 106 5.19 -5.02 -9.40
C ALA A 106 5.87 -5.58 -8.15
N GLY A 107 6.96 -6.32 -8.39
CA GLY A 107 7.80 -6.91 -7.35
C GLY A 107 7.31 -8.22 -6.76
N ARG A 108 6.88 -9.17 -7.60
CA ARG A 108 6.40 -10.56 -7.32
C ARG A 108 5.29 -10.77 -6.28
N ALA A 109 5.09 -9.85 -5.34
CA ALA A 109 4.11 -9.97 -4.28
C ALA A 109 2.68 -10.02 -4.80
N GLY A 110 2.42 -9.42 -5.98
CA GLY A 110 1.05 -9.32 -6.48
C GLY A 110 0.20 -8.56 -5.48
N GLU A 111 -0.84 -9.20 -4.92
CA GLU A 111 -1.65 -8.62 -3.84
C GLU A 111 -1.32 -9.22 -2.45
N GLN A 112 -0.16 -9.86 -2.27
CA GLN A 112 0.25 -10.58 -1.05
C GLN A 112 1.36 -9.84 -0.27
N LEU A 113 1.73 -10.38 0.90
CA LEU A 113 2.92 -10.00 1.65
C LEU A 113 4.02 -11.04 1.37
N LEU A 114 5.15 -10.61 0.80
CA LEU A 114 6.28 -11.49 0.52
C LEU A 114 7.54 -11.03 1.25
N GLY A 115 8.21 -11.99 1.89
CA GLY A 115 9.48 -11.75 2.57
C GLY A 115 10.58 -11.31 1.60
N LEU A 116 11.47 -10.44 2.05
CA LEU A 116 12.56 -9.96 1.22
C LEU A 116 13.55 -11.07 0.83
N ASP A 117 13.63 -12.17 1.58
CA ASP A 117 14.50 -13.29 1.22
C ASP A 117 14.09 -13.95 -0.11
N VAL A 118 12.80 -13.91 -0.43
CA VAL A 118 12.24 -14.39 -1.70
C VAL A 118 12.51 -13.40 -2.84
N LEU A 119 12.59 -12.11 -2.53
CA LEU A 119 12.63 -11.02 -3.51
C LEU A 119 14.05 -10.55 -3.84
N TRP A 120 14.93 -10.55 -2.85
CA TRP A 120 16.29 -10.02 -2.89
C TRP A 120 17.37 -11.08 -2.63
N GLY A 121 16.97 -12.34 -2.48
CA GLY A 121 17.85 -13.47 -2.21
C GLY A 121 17.95 -13.78 -0.72
N ALA A 122 18.48 -14.97 -0.41
CA ALA A 122 18.57 -15.48 0.96
C ALA A 122 19.20 -14.45 1.92
N ASN A 123 18.65 -14.39 3.14
CA ASN A 123 19.04 -13.51 4.23
C ASN A 123 18.86 -12.00 4.01
N ALA A 124 18.45 -11.55 2.82
CA ALA A 124 18.29 -10.13 2.53
C ALA A 124 17.33 -9.41 3.50
N GLY A 125 16.30 -10.11 3.98
CA GLY A 125 15.37 -9.58 4.97
C GLY A 125 15.96 -9.49 6.36
N ALA A 126 16.59 -10.58 6.83
CA ALA A 126 17.27 -10.64 8.12
C ALA A 126 18.38 -9.59 8.23
N ASP A 127 19.26 -9.51 7.22
CA ASP A 127 20.38 -8.55 7.17
C ASP A 127 19.90 -7.11 7.22
N LEU A 128 18.85 -6.77 6.47
CA LEU A 128 18.27 -5.42 6.49
C LEU A 128 17.71 -5.11 7.88
N ARG A 129 16.95 -6.03 8.47
CA ARG A 129 16.34 -5.86 9.78
C ARG A 129 17.40 -5.66 10.86
N GLU A 130 18.43 -6.50 10.90
CA GLU A 130 19.52 -6.41 11.87
C GLU A 130 20.23 -5.06 11.79
N ARG A 131 20.60 -4.63 10.58
CA ARG A 131 21.24 -3.33 10.36
C ARG A 131 20.35 -2.16 10.76
N LEU A 132 19.04 -2.27 10.53
CA LEU A 132 18.08 -1.25 10.98
C LEU A 132 17.94 -1.26 12.49
N ALA A 133 17.89 -2.42 13.15
CA ALA A 133 17.82 -2.52 14.60
C ALA A 133 19.06 -1.90 15.27
N ALA A 134 20.25 -2.14 14.70
CA ALA A 134 21.52 -1.59 15.19
C ALA A 134 21.70 -0.08 14.94
N ALA A 135 20.95 0.53 14.01
CA ALA A 135 21.09 1.96 13.72
C ALA A 135 20.51 2.82 14.88
N PRO A 136 21.26 3.83 15.35
CA PRO A 136 21.03 4.45 16.67
C PRO A 136 19.86 5.44 16.72
N THR A 137 19.40 5.93 15.57
CA THR A 137 18.31 6.92 15.50
C THR A 137 17.34 6.58 14.36
N PRO A 138 16.07 7.00 14.45
CA PRO A 138 15.14 6.85 13.33
C PRO A 138 15.67 7.48 12.04
N GLY A 139 16.33 8.64 12.11
CA GLY A 139 16.96 9.29 10.96
C GLY A 139 17.98 8.38 10.27
N ALA A 140 18.88 7.77 11.05
CA ALA A 140 19.87 6.82 10.54
C ALA A 140 19.24 5.55 9.94
N LYS A 141 18.14 5.04 10.54
CA LYS A 141 17.35 3.93 9.98
C LYS A 141 16.79 4.31 8.60
N LEU A 142 16.23 5.50 8.46
CA LEU A 142 15.69 6.01 7.19
C LEU A 142 16.78 6.24 6.13
N ASP A 143 17.95 6.77 6.51
CA ASP A 143 19.11 6.91 5.62
C ASP A 143 19.56 5.53 5.10
N LEU A 144 19.61 4.53 5.98
CA LEU A 144 20.00 3.17 5.64
C LEU A 144 19.05 2.54 4.64
N VAL A 145 17.74 2.69 4.82
CA VAL A 145 16.73 2.18 3.87
C VAL A 145 16.92 2.80 2.50
N GLU A 146 17.12 4.12 2.41
CA GLU A 146 17.31 4.79 1.14
C GLU A 146 18.58 4.31 0.43
N GLN A 147 19.69 4.13 1.16
CA GLN A 147 20.91 3.55 0.61
C GLN A 147 20.71 2.11 0.11
N VAL A 148 19.93 1.30 0.83
CA VAL A 148 19.60 -0.07 0.41
C VAL A 148 18.78 -0.05 -0.87
N LEU A 149 17.75 0.79 -0.97
CA LEU A 149 16.94 0.92 -2.18
C LEU A 149 17.79 1.35 -3.38
N LEU A 150 18.68 2.33 -3.22
CA LEU A 150 19.60 2.74 -4.29
C LEU A 150 20.47 1.57 -4.79
N ARG A 151 21.02 0.77 -3.87
CA ARG A 151 21.85 -0.41 -4.22
C ARG A 151 21.05 -1.57 -4.82
N ARG A 152 19.76 -1.67 -4.51
CA ARG A 152 18.86 -2.75 -4.97
C ARG A 152 18.08 -2.39 -6.23
N ALA A 153 18.39 -1.26 -6.87
CA ALA A 153 17.76 -0.90 -8.13
C ALA A 153 18.06 -1.96 -9.20
N VAL A 154 17.02 -2.59 -9.74
CA VAL A 154 17.10 -3.59 -10.83
C VAL A 154 16.75 -2.99 -12.20
N ARG A 155 16.31 -1.73 -12.21
CA ARG A 155 16.06 -0.92 -13.41
C ARG A 155 16.73 0.45 -13.23
N PRO A 156 17.03 1.17 -14.32
CA PRO A 156 17.46 2.56 -14.22
C PRO A 156 16.44 3.38 -13.42
N LEU A 157 16.93 4.20 -12.48
CA LEU A 157 16.11 5.12 -11.68
C LEU A 157 15.68 6.34 -12.52
N ARG A 158 14.93 6.08 -13.59
CA ARG A 158 14.32 7.07 -14.48
C ARG A 158 12.80 6.92 -14.44
N ALA A 159 12.12 8.04 -14.25
CA ALA A 159 10.66 8.06 -14.29
C ALA A 159 10.17 7.66 -15.70
N ASP A 160 9.06 6.93 -15.77
CA ASP A 160 8.29 6.70 -17.01
C ASP A 160 7.17 7.75 -17.08
N PRO A 161 7.28 8.80 -17.91
CA PRO A 161 6.28 9.85 -17.98
C PRO A 161 4.91 9.34 -18.43
N GLY A 162 4.87 8.34 -19.32
CA GLY A 162 3.64 7.75 -19.81
C GLY A 162 2.91 6.96 -18.72
N LEU A 163 3.65 6.21 -17.91
CA LEU A 163 3.08 5.54 -16.75
C LEU A 163 2.62 6.54 -15.69
N ALA A 164 3.42 7.58 -15.41
CA ALA A 164 3.07 8.62 -14.46
C ALA A 164 1.78 9.36 -14.86
N PHE A 165 1.64 9.70 -16.15
CA PHE A 165 0.42 10.24 -16.74
C PHE A 165 -0.76 9.29 -16.53
N ALA A 166 -0.62 8.02 -16.94
CA ALA A 166 -1.69 7.04 -16.84
C ALA A 166 -2.18 6.85 -15.39
N VAL A 167 -1.25 6.74 -14.43
CA VAL A 167 -1.56 6.66 -13.00
C VAL A 167 -2.32 7.90 -12.52
N GLY A 168 -1.88 9.10 -12.93
CA GLY A 168 -2.53 10.36 -12.58
C GLY A 168 -3.97 10.45 -13.09
N GLU A 169 -4.20 10.13 -14.35
CA GLU A 169 -5.52 10.20 -14.98
C GLU A 169 -6.50 9.17 -14.43
N LEU A 170 -6.03 7.93 -14.22
CA LEU A 170 -6.84 6.89 -13.57
C LEU A 170 -7.16 7.26 -12.12
N HIS A 171 -6.25 7.93 -11.40
CA HIS A 171 -6.54 8.45 -10.07
C HIS A 171 -7.62 9.53 -10.08
N ARG A 172 -7.63 10.39 -11.11
CA ARG A 172 -8.70 11.38 -11.34
C ARG A 172 -10.01 10.75 -11.81
N GLY A 173 -10.00 9.47 -12.17
CA GLY A 173 -11.21 8.71 -12.52
C GLY A 173 -11.53 8.75 -14.01
N ARG A 174 -10.55 9.11 -14.85
CA ARG A 174 -10.72 9.09 -16.30
C ARG A 174 -10.91 7.66 -16.80
N PRO A 175 -11.78 7.41 -17.79
CA PRO A 175 -12.00 6.07 -18.34
C PRO A 175 -10.71 5.44 -18.88
N VAL A 176 -10.49 4.16 -18.56
CA VAL A 176 -9.30 3.40 -18.98
C VAL A 176 -9.06 3.47 -20.49
N ALA A 177 -10.13 3.41 -21.30
CA ALA A 177 -10.02 3.46 -22.76
C ALA A 177 -9.41 4.79 -23.25
N GLN A 178 -9.87 5.92 -22.70
CA GLN A 178 -9.35 7.25 -23.05
C GLN A 178 -7.89 7.42 -22.63
N VAL A 179 -7.52 6.87 -21.46
CA VAL A 179 -6.12 6.91 -21.00
C VAL A 179 -5.23 6.07 -21.92
N ALA A 180 -5.69 4.87 -22.32
CA ALA A 180 -4.96 4.02 -23.25
C ALA A 180 -4.75 4.68 -24.61
N GLU A 181 -5.81 5.29 -25.16
CA GLU A 181 -5.79 6.04 -26.41
C GLU A 181 -4.80 7.22 -26.34
N HIS A 182 -4.83 8.00 -25.26
CA HIS A 182 -3.91 9.12 -25.08
C HIS A 182 -2.44 8.67 -24.94
N CYS A 183 -2.21 7.46 -24.41
CA CYS A 183 -0.89 6.84 -24.38
C CYS A 183 -0.46 6.22 -25.73
N GLY A 184 -1.30 6.27 -26.77
CA GLY A 184 -1.01 5.66 -28.08
C GLY A 184 -0.97 4.13 -28.03
N LEU A 185 -1.69 3.50 -27.09
CA LEU A 185 -1.68 2.06 -26.88
C LEU A 185 -3.07 1.44 -27.08
N THR A 186 -3.10 0.25 -27.68
CA THR A 186 -4.32 -0.58 -27.67
C THR A 186 -4.68 -0.93 -26.22
N GLY A 187 -5.98 -1.16 -25.95
CA GLY A 187 -6.43 -1.51 -24.60
C GLY A 187 -5.71 -2.72 -23.99
N ARG A 188 -5.36 -3.73 -24.82
CA ARG A 188 -4.58 -4.90 -24.40
C ARG A 188 -3.13 -4.54 -24.06
N ALA A 189 -2.46 -3.77 -24.93
CA ALA A 189 -1.08 -3.35 -24.70
C ALA A 189 -0.95 -2.44 -23.47
N PHE A 190 -1.89 -1.50 -23.30
CA PHE A 190 -1.98 -0.63 -22.14
C PHE A 190 -2.19 -1.43 -20.86
N THR A 191 -3.16 -2.34 -20.85
CA THR A 191 -3.46 -3.17 -19.67
C THR A 191 -2.24 -3.99 -19.25
N ARG A 192 -1.55 -4.62 -20.21
CA ARG A 192 -0.32 -5.37 -19.93
C ARG A 192 0.76 -4.46 -19.35
N ARG A 193 1.15 -3.40 -20.06
CA ARG A 193 2.21 -2.47 -19.62
C ARG A 193 1.91 -1.86 -18.25
N PHE A 194 0.66 -1.46 -18.00
CA PHE A 194 0.26 -0.89 -16.73
C PHE A 194 0.35 -1.94 -15.61
N THR A 195 -0.19 -3.14 -15.84
CA THR A 195 -0.16 -4.23 -14.83
C THR A 195 1.27 -4.67 -14.52
N ASP A 196 2.15 -4.71 -15.53
CA ASP A 196 3.57 -5.10 -15.41
C ASP A 196 4.45 -4.09 -14.67
N ASN A 197 3.92 -2.91 -14.36
CA ASN A 197 4.60 -1.92 -13.53
C ASN A 197 3.86 -1.65 -12.22
N VAL A 198 2.53 -1.55 -12.26
CA VAL A 198 1.70 -1.14 -11.12
C VAL A 198 1.22 -2.34 -10.30
N GLY A 199 1.21 -3.55 -10.84
CA GLY A 199 0.79 -4.78 -10.15
C GLY A 199 -0.72 -5.00 -10.08
N LEU A 200 -1.50 -4.02 -10.53
CA LEU A 200 -2.95 -4.10 -10.69
C LEU A 200 -3.32 -3.76 -12.12
N THR A 201 -4.41 -4.36 -12.62
CA THR A 201 -4.99 -3.92 -13.89
C THR A 201 -5.48 -2.49 -13.78
N PRO A 202 -5.51 -1.70 -14.89
CA PRO A 202 -6.00 -0.33 -14.86
C PRO A 202 -7.38 -0.17 -14.25
N LYS A 203 -8.29 -1.13 -14.54
CA LYS A 203 -9.65 -1.14 -13.99
C LYS A 203 -9.63 -1.38 -12.47
N ARG A 204 -8.86 -2.35 -11.97
CA ARG A 204 -8.75 -2.60 -10.52
C ARG A 204 -8.14 -1.41 -9.80
N PHE A 205 -7.06 -0.84 -10.34
CA PHE A 205 -6.43 0.36 -9.81
C PHE A 205 -7.43 1.52 -9.73
N ALA A 206 -8.15 1.83 -10.82
CA ALA A 206 -9.15 2.89 -10.84
C ALA A 206 -10.26 2.69 -9.79
N ARG A 207 -10.74 1.46 -9.60
CA ARG A 207 -11.72 1.13 -8.54
C ARG A 207 -11.18 1.40 -7.15
N VAL A 208 -9.95 0.96 -6.84
CA VAL A 208 -9.31 1.22 -5.55
C VAL A 208 -9.08 2.72 -5.35
N ARG A 209 -8.65 3.45 -6.38
CA ARG A 209 -8.49 4.91 -6.31
C ARG A 209 -9.81 5.63 -6.07
N ARG A 210 -10.89 5.20 -6.72
CA ARG A 210 -12.24 5.72 -6.46
C ARG A 210 -12.65 5.50 -5.01
N PHE A 211 -12.48 4.28 -4.50
CA PHE A 211 -12.77 3.94 -3.11
C PHE A 211 -11.95 4.79 -2.12
N GLN A 212 -10.65 4.97 -2.37
CA GLN A 212 -9.79 5.81 -1.53
C GLN A 212 -10.24 7.28 -1.54
N ARG A 213 -10.77 7.81 -2.65
CA ARG A 213 -11.38 9.15 -2.68
C ARG A 213 -12.67 9.20 -1.85
N ALA A 214 -13.49 8.15 -1.89
CA ALA A 214 -14.69 8.06 -1.07
C ALA A 214 -14.35 8.02 0.42
N LEU A 215 -13.36 7.22 0.82
CA LEU A 215 -12.84 7.24 2.20
C LEU A 215 -12.33 8.61 2.61
N ALA A 216 -11.60 9.32 1.72
CA ALA A 216 -11.10 10.67 1.95
C ALA A 216 -12.22 11.74 2.04
N ALA A 217 -13.39 11.47 1.48
CA ALA A 217 -14.54 12.37 1.51
C ALA A 217 -15.44 12.21 2.75
N ILE A 218 -15.22 11.17 3.58
CA ILE A 218 -15.99 10.96 4.81
C ILE A 218 -15.69 12.11 5.79
N PRO A 219 -16.72 12.85 6.26
CA PRO A 219 -16.55 13.90 7.27
C PRO A 219 -16.25 13.31 8.65
N HIS A 220 -15.64 14.11 9.51
CA HIS A 220 -15.30 13.70 10.89
C HIS A 220 -16.16 14.37 11.96
N ASP A 221 -16.72 15.52 11.63
CA ASP A 221 -17.35 16.49 12.52
C ASP A 221 -18.87 16.57 12.33
N ARG A 222 -19.42 15.82 11.36
CA ARG A 222 -20.85 15.81 11.04
C ARG A 222 -21.33 14.43 10.57
N PRO A 223 -22.65 14.17 10.62
CA PRO A 223 -23.23 12.95 10.09
C PRO A 223 -22.84 12.70 8.62
N VAL A 224 -22.68 11.43 8.27
CA VAL A 224 -22.24 11.02 6.94
C VAL A 224 -23.44 10.85 6.01
N ASP A 225 -23.52 11.67 4.96
CA ASP A 225 -24.39 11.42 3.82
C ASP A 225 -23.67 10.50 2.83
N TRP A 226 -24.03 9.21 2.87
CA TRP A 226 -23.44 8.20 1.99
C TRP A 226 -23.86 8.34 0.52
N ALA A 227 -25.03 8.92 0.24
CA ALA A 227 -25.50 9.15 -1.12
C ALA A 227 -24.72 10.32 -1.76
N GLU A 228 -24.51 11.41 -1.01
CA GLU A 228 -23.66 12.53 -1.44
C GLU A 228 -22.23 12.05 -1.73
N ILE A 229 -21.63 11.26 -0.83
CA ILE A 229 -20.28 10.71 -1.02
C ILE A 229 -20.22 9.83 -2.27
N ALA A 230 -21.20 8.94 -2.46
CA ALA A 230 -21.28 8.09 -3.64
C ALA A 230 -21.27 8.92 -4.93
N HIS A 231 -22.16 9.91 -5.00
CA HIS A 231 -22.30 10.78 -6.16
C HIS A 231 -21.01 11.56 -6.47
N ARG A 232 -20.48 12.30 -5.48
CA ARG A 232 -19.29 13.15 -5.68
C ARG A 232 -18.02 12.37 -5.99
N THR A 233 -17.93 11.10 -5.60
CA THR A 233 -16.72 10.29 -5.81
C THR A 233 -16.76 9.42 -7.06
N GLY A 234 -17.85 9.47 -7.84
CA GLY A 234 -17.99 8.81 -9.13
C GLY A 234 -18.57 7.40 -9.05
N TYR A 235 -19.46 7.15 -8.08
CA TYR A 235 -20.35 6.01 -8.09
C TYR A 235 -21.63 6.35 -8.85
N PHE A 236 -22.20 5.33 -9.49
CA PHE A 236 -23.44 5.46 -10.26
C PHE A 236 -24.63 5.78 -9.34
N ASP A 237 -24.72 5.04 -8.22
CA ASP A 237 -25.74 5.21 -7.19
C ASP A 237 -25.20 4.73 -5.83
N GLN A 238 -26.03 4.88 -4.79
CA GLN A 238 -25.69 4.43 -3.44
C GLN A 238 -25.59 2.90 -3.33
N ALA A 239 -26.37 2.14 -4.09
CA ALA A 239 -26.34 0.67 -4.02
C ALA A 239 -25.01 0.10 -4.56
N HIS A 240 -24.51 0.63 -5.66
CA HIS A 240 -23.19 0.35 -6.22
C HIS A 240 -22.09 0.75 -5.23
N PHE A 241 -22.20 1.93 -4.61
CA PHE A 241 -21.27 2.34 -3.56
C PHE A 241 -21.24 1.35 -2.40
N VAL A 242 -22.40 0.99 -1.83
CA VAL A 242 -22.50 0.04 -0.72
C VAL A 242 -21.91 -1.33 -1.09
N LYS A 243 -22.20 -1.83 -2.29
CA LYS A 243 -21.65 -3.11 -2.78
C LYS A 243 -20.13 -3.09 -2.87
N GLU A 244 -19.56 -2.02 -3.44
CA GLU A 244 -18.10 -1.89 -3.56
C GLU A 244 -17.43 -1.61 -2.21
N PHE A 245 -18.05 -0.81 -1.36
CA PHE A 245 -17.57 -0.55 0.00
C PHE A 245 -17.47 -1.85 0.81
N ARG A 246 -18.50 -2.71 0.74
CA ARG A 246 -18.47 -4.04 1.34
C ARG A 246 -17.34 -4.91 0.77
N ALA A 247 -17.13 -4.88 -0.55
CA ALA A 247 -16.05 -5.64 -1.18
C ALA A 247 -14.65 -5.19 -0.71
N PHE A 248 -14.44 -3.90 -0.46
CA PHE A 248 -13.13 -3.36 -0.04
C PHE A 248 -12.91 -3.28 1.47
N THR A 249 -13.97 -3.40 2.29
CA THR A 249 -13.86 -3.27 3.75
C THR A 249 -14.36 -4.50 4.51
N GLY A 250 -15.14 -5.38 3.88
CA GLY A 250 -15.91 -6.42 4.56
C GLY A 250 -17.06 -5.87 5.41
N LEU A 251 -17.35 -4.57 5.35
CA LEU A 251 -18.33 -3.88 6.18
C LEU A 251 -19.33 -3.09 5.33
N VAL A 252 -20.51 -2.86 5.90
CA VAL A 252 -21.44 -1.85 5.39
C VAL A 252 -20.93 -0.45 5.80
N PRO A 253 -21.22 0.61 5.02
CA PRO A 253 -20.72 1.96 5.36
C PRO A 253 -21.07 2.42 6.77
N SER A 254 -22.29 2.16 7.25
CA SER A 254 -22.72 2.54 8.60
C SER A 254 -21.95 1.84 9.74
N ALA A 255 -21.31 0.70 9.47
CA ALA A 255 -20.49 -0.05 10.43
C ALA A 255 -19.00 0.32 10.37
N TYR A 256 -18.59 1.16 9.42
CA TYR A 256 -17.19 1.56 9.27
C TYR A 256 -16.76 2.48 10.42
N ARG A 257 -15.75 2.05 11.18
CA ARG A 257 -15.16 2.79 12.30
C ARG A 257 -13.63 2.76 12.17
N PRO A 258 -13.01 3.75 11.52
CA PRO A 258 -11.55 3.76 11.41
C PRO A 258 -10.91 4.01 12.76
N ARG A 259 -9.65 3.60 12.90
CA ARG A 259 -8.82 3.81 14.08
C ARG A 259 -8.77 5.28 14.50
N SER A 260 -8.69 6.17 13.52
CA SER A 260 -8.76 7.61 13.74
C SER A 260 -9.21 8.33 12.48
N ALA A 261 -9.49 9.63 12.60
CA ALA A 261 -9.78 10.52 11.48
C ALA A 261 -8.65 10.54 10.43
N THR A 262 -7.40 10.46 10.88
CA THR A 262 -6.20 10.53 10.04
C THR A 262 -5.71 9.15 9.58
N THR A 263 -6.18 8.06 10.20
CA THR A 263 -5.80 6.67 9.90
C THR A 263 -7.00 5.87 9.37
N ARG A 264 -7.58 6.35 8.25
CA ARG A 264 -8.83 5.81 7.67
C ARG A 264 -8.71 4.38 7.11
N ASN A 265 -7.52 3.97 6.70
CA ASN A 265 -7.31 2.64 6.12
C ASN A 265 -7.17 1.51 7.15
N HIS A 266 -7.31 1.81 8.44
CA HIS A 266 -7.17 0.86 9.53
C HIS A 266 -8.47 0.83 10.33
N VAL A 267 -9.10 -0.33 10.42
CA VAL A 267 -10.39 -0.52 11.10
C VAL A 267 -10.24 -1.64 12.13
N PRO A 268 -10.30 -1.34 13.44
CA PRO A 268 -10.17 -2.37 14.49
C PRO A 268 -11.16 -3.54 14.31
N LEU A 269 -10.66 -4.75 14.51
CA LEU A 269 -11.45 -5.92 14.85
C LEU A 269 -11.53 -5.89 16.38
N GLY A 270 -12.74 -5.69 16.92
CA GLY A 270 -12.98 -5.42 18.35
C GLY A 270 -12.26 -6.34 19.33
#